data_AF-A0A177NMG8-F1
#
_entry.id   AF-A0A177NMG8-F1
#
_cell.length_a   1.000
_cell.length_b   1.000
_cell.length_c   1.000
_cell.angle_alpha   90.00
_cell.angle_beta   90.00
_cell.angle_gamma   90.00
#
_symmetry.space_group_name_H-M   'P 1'
#
loop_
_entity.id
_entity.type
_entity.pdbx_description
1 polymer ?
#
loop_
_entity_poly.entity_id
_entity_poly.type
_entity_poly.pdbx_seq_one_letter_code
_entity_poly.pdbx_strand_id
1 'polypeptide(L)'
;MQKTPNTPLWVFLALSSIETRRGALWLVWSSLLFTLYCVPWGHYFQGSAWVATMFLIEDWEWFAMMVPMTLWYWMSMRWVDKNGGWNTVSA
;
A
#
# COMPACT_ATOMS: atom_id res chain seq x y z
N MET A 1 -7.99 -9.58 -11.34
CA MET A 1 -6.96 -10.48 -11.92
C MET A 1 -7.54 -11.88 -12.02
N GLN A 2 -7.63 -12.49 -13.22
CA GLN A 2 -8.05 -13.90 -13.32
C GLN A 2 -7.03 -14.81 -12.62
N LYS A 3 -7.51 -15.73 -11.78
CA LYS A 3 -6.68 -16.65 -11.00
C LYS A 3 -5.93 -17.59 -11.94
N THR A 4 -4.69 -17.23 -12.29
CA THR A 4 -3.79 -18.14 -13.01
C THR A 4 -3.19 -19.14 -12.02
N PRO A 5 -2.98 -20.41 -12.40
CA PRO A 5 -2.53 -21.47 -11.49
C PRO A 5 -1.15 -21.19 -10.87
N ASN A 6 -0.37 -20.29 -11.46
CA ASN A 6 0.96 -19.91 -10.98
C ASN A 6 0.95 -18.74 -9.98
N THR A 7 -0.22 -18.13 -9.70
CA THR A 7 -0.30 -17.02 -8.74
C THR A 7 -0.38 -17.53 -7.30
N PRO A 8 0.57 -17.17 -6.43
CA PRO A 8 0.54 -17.59 -5.05
C PRO A 8 -0.52 -16.80 -4.28
N LEU A 9 -1.13 -17.44 -3.29
CA LEU A 9 -2.37 -16.99 -2.66
C LEU A 9 -2.26 -15.60 -1.99
N TRP A 10 -1.12 -15.28 -1.36
CA TRP A 10 -0.80 -13.96 -0.80
C TRP A 10 -0.77 -12.80 -1.83
N VAL A 11 -0.36 -13.05 -3.07
CA VAL A 11 -0.34 -12.05 -4.16
C VAL A 11 -1.74 -11.90 -4.72
N PHE A 12 -2.43 -13.02 -4.91
CA PHE A 12 -3.81 -13.02 -5.35
C PHE A 12 -4.73 -12.26 -4.38
N LEU A 13 -4.57 -12.46 -3.06
CA LEU A 13 -5.35 -11.73 -2.06
C LEU A 13 -5.10 -10.21 -2.16
N ALA A 14 -3.83 -9.80 -2.26
CA ALA A 14 -3.46 -8.39 -2.32
C ALA A 14 -3.93 -7.69 -3.61
N LEU A 15 -3.92 -8.38 -4.75
CA LEU A 15 -4.20 -7.80 -6.07
C LEU A 15 -5.47 -8.36 -6.73
N SER A 16 -6.37 -8.97 -5.95
CA SER A 16 -7.58 -9.62 -6.46
C SER A 16 -8.44 -8.67 -7.30
N SER A 17 -8.62 -7.43 -6.82
CA SER A 17 -9.40 -6.37 -7.46
C SER A 17 -8.64 -5.54 -8.49
N ILE A 18 -7.34 -5.78 -8.68
CA ILE A 18 -6.49 -4.97 -9.56
C ILE A 18 -6.06 -5.78 -10.77
N GLU A 19 -6.36 -5.24 -11.95
CA GLU A 19 -6.08 -5.92 -13.22
C GLU A 19 -4.98 -5.23 -14.03
N THR A 20 -4.62 -4.00 -13.67
CA THR A 20 -3.63 -3.20 -14.40
C THR A 20 -2.44 -2.83 -13.52
N ARG A 21 -1.26 -2.78 -14.13
CA ARG A 21 -0.02 -2.36 -13.48
C ARG A 21 -0.13 -0.95 -12.88
N ARG A 22 -0.83 -0.05 -13.59
CA ARG A 22 -1.11 1.31 -13.12
C ARG A 22 -1.94 1.31 -11.85
N GLY A 23 -2.99 0.48 -11.76
CA GLY A 23 -3.82 0.36 -10.57
C GLY A 23 -3.02 -0.12 -9.35
N ALA A 24 -2.15 -1.12 -9.54
CA ALA A 24 -1.27 -1.58 -8.46
C ALA A 24 -0.32 -0.48 -7.99
N LEU A 25 0.25 0.29 -8.93
CA LEU A 25 1.14 1.41 -8.61
C LEU A 25 0.43 2.47 -7.78
N TRP A 26 -0.78 2.85 -8.18
CA TRP A 26 -1.60 3.78 -7.39
C TRP A 26 -1.92 3.26 -5.99
N LEU A 27 -2.15 1.96 -5.84
CA LEU A 27 -2.42 1.36 -4.53
C LEU A 27 -1.19 1.36 -3.61
N VAL A 28 0.00 1.06 -4.14
CA VAL A 28 1.24 1.16 -3.35
C VAL A 28 1.54 2.60 -2.98
N TRP A 29 1.32 3.54 -3.90
CA TRP A 29 1.48 4.97 -3.60
C TRP A 29 0.48 5.48 -2.58
N SER A 30 -0.80 5.10 -2.68
CA SER A 30 -1.82 5.52 -1.71
C SER A 30 -1.56 4.93 -0.33
N SER A 31 -1.15 3.67 -0.24
CA SER A 31 -0.75 3.04 1.03
C SER A 31 0.49 3.68 1.64
N LEU A 32 1.51 4.03 0.84
CA LEU A 32 2.66 4.80 1.32
C LEU A 32 2.26 6.17 1.87
N LEU A 33 1.40 6.92 1.17
CA LEU A 33 0.90 8.22 1.63
C LEU A 33 0.10 8.08 2.94
N PHE A 34 -0.74 7.05 3.05
CA PHE A 34 -1.45 6.75 4.29
C PHE A 34 -0.51 6.38 5.44
N THR A 35 0.54 5.61 5.14
CA THR A 35 1.56 5.24 6.13
C THR A 35 2.27 6.48 6.66
N LEU A 36 2.62 7.43 5.78
CA LEU A 36 3.21 8.72 6.18
C LEU A 36 2.23 9.59 6.97
N TYR A 37 0.94 9.54 6.63
CA TYR A 37 -0.09 10.24 7.40
C TYR A 37 -0.25 9.66 8.82
N CYS A 38 -0.05 8.35 8.99
CA CYS A 38 -0.08 7.69 10.30
C CYS A 38 1.15 7.98 11.18
N VAL A 39 2.14 8.73 10.70
CA VAL A 39 3.24 9.20 11.55
C VAL A 39 2.67 10.27 12.49
N PRO A 40 2.94 10.20 13.81
CA PRO A 40 2.45 11.20 14.75
C PRO A 40 3.27 12.49 14.64
N TRP A 41 2.93 13.28 13.61
CA TRP A 41 3.51 14.60 13.34
C TRP A 41 3.27 15.60 14.47
N GLY A 42 2.24 15.37 15.30
CA GLY A 42 1.95 16.16 16.49
C GLY A 42 3.11 16.24 17.49
N HIS A 43 3.91 15.16 17.63
CA HIS A 43 5.10 15.16 18.49
C HIS A 43 6.20 16.09 17.98
N TYR A 44 6.31 16.28 16.66
CA TYR A 44 7.33 17.12 16.03
C TYR A 44 6.91 18.59 15.92
N PHE A 45 5.60 18.87 15.82
CA PHE A 45 5.06 20.22 15.64
C PHE A 45 4.20 20.66 16.84
N GLN A 46 4.79 20.63 18.04
CA GLN A 46 4.13 20.97 19.33
C GLN A 46 3.58 22.42 19.42
N GLY A 47 3.84 23.28 18.44
CA GLY A 47 3.40 24.69 18.42
C GLY A 47 2.25 25.01 17.47
N SER A 48 1.74 24.04 16.69
CA SER A 48 0.68 24.30 15.70
C SER A 48 -0.59 23.52 16.04
N ALA A 49 -1.58 24.22 16.61
CA ALA A 49 -2.89 23.64 16.95
C ALA A 49 -3.62 23.05 15.72
N TRP A 50 -3.31 23.54 14.52
CA TRP A 50 -3.74 22.94 13.25
C TRP A 50 -3.26 21.50 13.16
N VAL A 51 -1.96 21.26 13.42
CA VAL A 51 -1.32 19.96 13.14
C VAL A 51 -1.88 18.90 14.08
N ALA A 52 -2.16 19.26 15.33
CA ALA A 52 -2.88 18.39 16.26
C ALA A 52 -4.32 18.09 15.82
N THR A 53 -5.02 19.05 15.20
CA THR A 53 -6.41 18.84 14.74
C THR A 53 -6.47 18.01 13.45
N MET A 54 -5.51 18.18 12.54
CA MET A 54 -5.46 17.43 11.27
C MET A 54 -4.87 16.03 11.43
N PHE A 55 -3.86 15.85 12.28
CA PHE A 55 -3.23 14.56 12.53
C PHE A 55 -3.64 14.05 13.90
N LEU A 56 -4.84 13.44 13.96
CA LEU A 56 -5.41 12.80 15.16
C LEU A 56 -4.60 11.59 15.67
N ILE A 57 -3.53 11.21 14.98
CA ILE A 57 -2.75 10.02 15.30
C ILE A 57 -1.60 10.46 16.19
N GLU A 58 -1.70 10.15 17.47
CA GLU A 58 -0.67 10.42 18.48
C GLU A 58 0.28 9.21 18.66
N ASP A 59 -0.18 8.01 18.30
CA ASP A 59 0.53 6.76 18.55
C ASP A 59 1.23 6.18 17.32
N TRP A 60 2.40 5.56 17.55
CA TRP A 60 3.18 4.87 16.53
C TRP A 60 2.57 3.52 16.10
N GLU A 61 1.52 3.06 16.79
CA GLU A 61 0.86 1.78 16.53
C GLU A 61 0.23 1.70 15.13
N TRP A 62 -0.43 2.78 14.69
CA TRP A 62 -1.05 2.85 13.37
C TRP A 62 0.00 2.81 12.24
N PHE A 63 1.12 3.50 12.43
CA PHE A 63 2.27 3.40 11.54
C PHE A 63 2.82 1.98 11.50
N ALA A 64 3.04 1.36 12.66
CA ALA A 64 3.56 0.01 12.77
C ALA A 64 2.65 -1.05 12.13
N MET A 65 1.33 -0.83 12.11
CA MET A 65 0.37 -1.69 11.40
C MET A 65 0.35 -1.44 9.88
N MET A 66 0.49 -0.18 9.44
CA MET A 66 0.43 0.18 8.01
C MET A 66 1.70 -0.22 7.25
N VAL A 67 2.88 -0.13 7.87
CA VAL A 67 4.16 -0.52 7.23
C VAL A 67 4.15 -1.95 6.66
N PRO A 68 3.81 -3.01 7.43
CA PRO A 68 3.78 -4.36 6.89
C PRO A 68 2.73 -4.56 5.80
N MET A 69 1.59 -3.85 5.85
CA MET A 69 0.60 -3.88 4.78
C MET A 69 1.14 -3.26 3.49
N THR A 70 1.77 -2.09 3.57
CA THR A 70 2.39 -1.42 2.42
C THR A 70 3.52 -2.26 1.83
N LEU A 71 4.36 -2.88 2.68
CA LEU A 71 5.40 -3.83 2.26
C LEU A 71 4.81 -5.07 1.57
N TRP A 72 3.71 -5.61 2.07
CA TRP A 72 3.00 -6.71 1.42
C TRP A 72 2.55 -6.30 0.02
N TYR A 73 1.81 -5.20 -0.14
CA TYR A 73 1.35 -4.74 -1.45
C TYR A 73 2.51 -4.50 -2.41
N TRP A 74 3.61 -3.93 -1.93
CA TRP A 74 4.81 -3.72 -2.73
C TRP A 74 5.48 -5.04 -3.15
N MET A 75 5.63 -6.00 -2.24
CA MET A 75 6.16 -7.33 -2.56
C MET A 75 5.26 -8.06 -3.56
N SER A 76 3.94 -7.98 -3.39
CA SER A 76 2.97 -8.56 -4.32
C SER A 76 3.10 -7.98 -5.71
N MET A 77 3.21 -6.64 -5.82
CA MET A 77 3.46 -5.99 -7.11
C MET A 77 4.79 -6.43 -7.73
N ARG A 78 5.87 -6.45 -6.94
CA ARG A 78 7.20 -6.84 -7.44
C ARG A 78 7.23 -8.28 -7.94
N TRP A 79 6.44 -9.17 -7.32
CA TRP A 79 6.25 -10.54 -7.78
C TRP A 79 5.50 -10.57 -9.12
N VAL A 80 4.40 -9.82 -9.26
CA VAL A 80 3.64 -9.76 -10.53
C VAL A 80 4.45 -9.15 -11.67
N ASP A 81 5.22 -8.08 -11.39
CA ASP A 81 6.13 -7.45 -12.36
C ASP A 81 7.20 -8.44 -12.84
N LYS A 82 7.75 -9.28 -11.95
CA LYS A 82 8.73 -10.32 -12.31
C LYS A 82 8.14 -11.48 -13.10
N ASN A 83 6.89 -11.84 -12.84
CA ASN A 83 6.23 -13.00 -13.45
C ASN A 83 5.36 -12.64 -14.66
N GLY A 84 5.46 -11.40 -15.17
CA GLY A 84 4.79 -10.97 -16.39
C GLY A 84 3.26 -10.95 -16.30
N GLY A 85 2.69 -10.95 -15.10
CA GLY A 85 1.24 -11.09 -14.88
C GLY A 85 0.39 -9.93 -15.41
N TRP A 86 1.02 -8.84 -15.86
CA TRP A 86 0.36 -7.68 -16.47
C TRP A 86 0.22 -7.76 -18.00
N ASN A 87 0.93 -8.69 -18.66
CA ASN A 87 1.03 -8.73 -20.13
C ASN A 87 -0.12 -9.51 -20.81
N THR A 88 -1.06 -10.07 -20.04
CA THR A 88 -2.18 -10.86 -20.58
C THR A 88 -3.37 -10.02 -21.08
N VAL A 89 -3.32 -8.69 -21.01
CA VAL A 89 -4.43 -7.78 -21.43
C VAL A 89 -4.10 -7.00 -22.71
N SER A 90 -3.09 -7.42 -23.47
CA SER A 90 -2.71 -6.79 -24.75
C SER A 90 -2.66 -7.78 -25.91
N ALA A 91 -3.72 -8.58 -26.07
CA ALA A 91 -4.03 -9.34 -27.28
C ALA A 91 -5.43 -8.98 -27.77
#